data_AF-A0A351HUL4-F1
#
_entry.id   AF-A0A351HUL4-F1
#
_cell.length_a   1.000
_cell.length_b   1.000
_cell.length_c   1.000
_cell.angle_alpha   90.00
_cell.angle_beta   90.00
_cell.angle_gamma   90.00
#
_symmetry.space_group_name_H-M   'P 1'
#
loop_
_entity.id
_entity.type
_entity.pdbx_description
1 polymer ?
#
loop_
_entity_poly.entity_id
_entity_poly.type
_entity_poly.pdbx_seq_one_letter_code
_entity_poly.pdbx_strand_id
1 'polypeptide(L)' 'MIYSPAVTQLMKDAREVGAQTENGLEMLLYQGLLAFELWTGVFPDPVLGKKLLEEGIKTNEN' A
#
# COMPACT_ATOMS: atom_id res chain seq x y z
N MET A 1 -6.32 -7.47 -1.32
CA MET A 1 -4.98 -7.28 -1.91
C MET A 1 -3.94 -7.57 -0.84
N ILE A 2 -2.79 -8.17 -1.21
CA ILE A 2 -1.74 -8.55 -0.25
C ILE A 2 -0.61 -7.52 -0.31
N TYR A 3 -0.24 -6.94 0.84
CA TYR A 3 0.90 -6.01 0.97
C TYR A 3 2.04 -6.57 1.84
N SER A 4 1.77 -7.60 2.65
CA SER A 4 2.77 -8.36 3.38
C SER A 4 2.50 -9.87 3.17
N PRO A 5 3.43 -10.62 2.54
CA PRO A 5 4.72 -10.17 2.01
C PRO A 5 4.59 -9.16 0.87
N ALA A 6 5.57 -8.27 0.72
CA ALA A 6 5.56 -7.21 -0.30
C ALA A 6 5.54 -7.74 -1.75
N VAL A 7 6.06 -8.96 -1.96
CA VAL A 7 6.01 -9.69 -3.23
C VAL A 7 5.52 -11.11 -2.96
N THR A 8 4.33 -11.44 -3.49
CA THR A 8 3.74 -12.78 -3.36
C THR A 8 4.31 -13.74 -4.41
N GLN A 9 4.10 -15.06 -4.24
CA GLN A 9 4.54 -16.03 -5.24
C GLN A 9 3.88 -15.80 -6.60
N LEU A 10 2.57 -15.52 -6.62
CA LEU A 10 1.84 -15.15 -7.83
C LEU A 10 2.49 -13.97 -8.58
N MET A 11 2.96 -12.96 -7.84
CA MET A 11 3.64 -11.81 -8.46
C MET A 11 5.00 -12.18 -9.04
N LYS A 12 5.72 -13.15 -8.46
CA LYS A 12 6.97 -13.65 -9.04
C LYS A 12 6.69 -14.35 -10.37
N ASP A 13 5.76 -15.29 -10.37
CA ASP A 13 5.37 -16.06 -11.55
C ASP A 13 4.85 -15.14 -12.68
N ALA A 14 4.07 -14.11 -12.32
CA ALA A 14 3.58 -13.11 -13.27
C ALA A 14 4.71 -12.26 -13.89
N ARG A 15 5.73 -11.89 -13.12
CA ARG A 15 6.90 -11.16 -13.65
C ARG A 15 7.72 -12.00 -14.61
N GLU A 16 7.82 -13.31 -14.38
CA GLU A 16 8.55 -14.23 -15.26
C GLU A 16 7.96 -14.30 -16.67
N VAL A 17 6.65 -14.11 -16.81
CA VAL A 17 5.96 -14.03 -18.11
C VAL A 17 5.85 -12.60 -18.67
N GLY A 18 6.55 -11.64 -18.04
CA GLY A 18 6.57 -10.24 -18.47
C GLY A 18 5.33 -9.42 -18.08
N ALA A 19 4.48 -9.94 -17.20
CA ALA A 19 3.31 -9.20 -16.71
C ALA A 19 3.72 -8.14 -15.67
N GLN A 20 2.99 -7.01 -15.68
CA GLN A 20 3.10 -6.01 -14.64
C GLN A 20 2.40 -6.47 -13.37
N THR A 21 2.98 -6.16 -12.20
CA THR A 21 2.46 -6.60 -10.91
C THR A 21 2.47 -5.46 -9.92
N GLU A 22 1.39 -5.31 -9.16
CA GLU A 22 1.27 -4.37 -8.05
C GLU A 22 0.84 -5.12 -6.79
N ASN A 23 1.29 -4.66 -5.63
CA ASN A 23 0.87 -5.22 -4.34
C ASN A 23 -0.29 -4.40 -3.74
N GLY A 24 -0.68 -4.73 -2.52
CA GLY A 24 -1.80 -4.07 -1.83
C GLY A 24 -1.47 -2.77 -1.10
N LEU A 25 -0.22 -2.30 -1.11
CA LEU A 25 0.20 -1.18 -0.25
C LEU A 25 -0.47 0.14 -0.65
N GLU A 26 -0.50 0.44 -1.95
CA GLU A 26 -1.19 1.63 -2.48
C GLU A 26 -2.69 1.57 -2.18
N MET A 27 -3.31 0.39 -2.32
CA MET A 27 -4.71 0.22 -1.96
C MET A 27 -4.95 0.50 -0.47
N LEU A 28 -4.06 0.03 0.41
CA LEU A 28 -4.12 0.28 1.85
C LEU A 28 -4.01 1.78 2.18
N LEU A 29 -3.11 2.49 1.50
CA LEU A 29 -2.97 3.94 1.64
C LEU A 29 -4.24 4.66 1.20
N TYR A 30 -4.67 4.45 -0.05
CA TYR A 30 -5.77 5.22 -0.63
C TYR A 30 -7.11 4.94 0.04
N GLN A 31 -7.38 3.70 0.48
CA GLN A 31 -8.61 3.43 1.23
C GLN A 31 -8.63 4.18 2.58
N GLY A 32 -7.48 4.37 3.21
CA GLY A 32 -7.36 5.16 4.44
C GLY A 32 -7.55 6.66 4.19
N LEU A 33 -6.93 7.19 3.13
CA LEU A 33 -7.07 8.60 2.73
C LEU A 33 -8.53 8.93 2.38
N LEU A 34 -9.20 8.05 1.62
CA LEU A 34 -10.61 8.21 1.26
C LEU A 34 -11.52 8.14 2.50
N ALA A 35 -11.27 7.21 3.43
CA ALA A 35 -12.03 7.16 4.67
C ALA A 35 -11.85 8.43 5.51
N PHE A 36 -10.62 8.95 5.57
CA PHE A 36 -10.31 10.19 6.28
C PHE A 36 -11.02 11.39 5.63
N GLU A 37 -11.03 11.48 4.31
CA GLU A 37 -11.76 12.50 3.56
C GLU A 37 -13.26 12.41 3.82
N LEU A 38 -13.84 11.21 3.81
CA LEU A 38 -15.27 11.00 4.10
C LEU A 38 -15.66 11.48 5.50
N TRP A 39 -14.78 11.35 6.50
CA TRP A 39 -15.07 11.77 7.87
C TRP A 39 -14.76 13.24 8.15
N THR A 40 -13.75 13.81 7.50
CA THR A 40 -13.21 15.14 7.86
C THR A 40 -13.46 16.20 6.78
N GLY A 41 -13.81 15.79 5.56
CA GLY A 41 -13.88 16.64 4.38
C GLY A 41 -12.51 17.07 3.84
N VAL A 42 -11.40 16.53 4.36
CA VAL A 42 -10.04 16.89 3.97
C VAL A 42 -9.36 15.67 3.36
N PHE A 43 -8.87 15.79 2.13
CA PHE A 43 -8.01 14.78 1.51
C PHE A 43 -6.54 15.02 1.89
N PRO A 44 -5.89 14.12 2.65
CA PRO A 44 -4.51 14.33 3.08
C PRO A 44 -3.48 14.12 1.97
N ASP A 45 -2.31 14.75 2.16
CA ASP A 45 -0.99 14.42 1.58
C ASP A 45 -0.74 12.95 1.18
N PRO A 46 -0.96 12.44 -0.05
CA PRO A 46 -0.68 11.04 -0.36
C PRO A 46 0.80 10.67 -0.22
N VAL A 47 1.71 11.59 -0.54
CA VAL A 47 3.15 11.39 -0.41
C VAL A 47 3.54 11.28 1.07
N LEU A 48 3.01 12.18 1.89
CA LEU A 48 3.22 12.12 3.34
C LEU A 48 2.60 10.87 3.97
N GLY A 49 1.37 10.53 3.57
CA GLY A 49 0.65 9.34 4.04
C GLY A 49 1.41 8.05 3.70
N LYS A 50 1.96 7.94 2.49
CA LYS A 50 2.80 6.81 2.09
C LYS A 50 4.03 6.67 2.97
N LYS A 51 4.75 7.77 3.21
CA LYS A 51 5.95 7.77 4.07
C LYS A 51 5.63 7.26 5.48
N LEU A 52 4.56 7.77 6.09
CA LEU A 52 4.14 7.36 7.43
C LEU A 52 3.69 5.91 7.48
N LEU A 53 2.99 5.43 6.45
CA LEU A 53 2.58 4.03 6.35
C LEU A 53 3.79 3.09 6.26
N GLU A 54 4.78 3.42 5.43
CA GLU A 54 6.02 2.65 5.31
C GLU A 54 6.83 2.64 6.62
N GLU A 55 6.89 3.75 7.34
CA GLU A 55 7.53 3.82 8.66
C GLU A 55 6.79 2.93 9.68
N GLY A 56 5.47 3.01 9.74
CA GLY A 56 4.65 2.21 10.66
C GLY A 56 4.73 0.70 10.40
N ILE A 57 4.84 0.28 9.14
CA ILE A 57 5.03 -1.13 8.78
C ILE A 57 6.39 -1.64 9.29
N LYS A 58 7.47 -0.86 9.11
CA LYS A 58 8.83 -1.24 9.57
C LYS A 58 8.93 -1.33 11.10
N THR A 59 8.21 -0.49 11.83
CA THR A 59 8.19 -0.53 13.31
C THR A 59 7.52 -1.79 13.86
N ASN A 60 6.53 -2.35 13.14
CA ASN A 60 5.80 -3.54 13.57
C ASN A 60 6.48 -4.87 13.19
N GLU A 61 7.58 -4.82 12.42
CA GLU A 61 8.37 -5.99 12.02
C GLU A 61 9.62 -6.22 12.92
N ASN A 62 9.88 -5.34 13.91
CA ASN A 62 10.93 -5.46 14.94
C ASN A 62 10.35 -5.89 16.29
#